data_AF-A0A359KEX8-F1
#
_entry.id   AF-A0A359KEX8-F1
#
_cell.length_a   1.000
_cell.length_b   1.000
_cell.length_c   1.000
_cell.angle_alpha   90.00
_cell.angle_beta   90.00
_cell.angle_gamma   90.00
#
_symmetry.space_group_name_H-M   'P 1'
#
loop_
_entity.id
_entity.type
_entity.pdbx_description
1 polymer ?
#
loop_
_entity_poly.entity_id
_entity_poly.type
_entity_poly.pdbx_seq_one_letter_code
_entity_poly.pdbx_strand_id
1 'polypeptide(L)'
;MSFDPGSRISVFGALRPYAGQFVSRAVVATYSLDLVALLGLVLALGGDAEAEFESSPLGLVKAFDCVRGKLRVLHQVGRIIAPRAHRSILPLLDTMIEAIPANERRQSWHPKVALVRYDGDPVQWRFWIGSRNLTGSRDLDAGLLVTSSHDKAARLVPDIAELARGLLVEGQFTATELNELRTARWLAPAGTAIRRLLWRRPGGDTSFISAPLLGGAETASAVSPFIDVTGLREVLRAGAPSVTLLTNDVSAGSCAPISGIVFRTGAAAEPETTVSVDQQTDDRTAEFIEPLPAGVHAKMIAVSKGKRSAIMLGSANLTKRGLLGPNAEAVAILDVMDTALASSLHSFVQSGFEFDYSRVDEDLARLEESRRQLDERIALLLECELGLEYEDGGLMLTVGEGADAALATARFEAAPFLEPDAWVWIETGVRKVRLLRGNVVLSERTSLVSFRATSLTDRTIQRCWVLSLPVTGLDHDRRDLALLTRYVGASRFRDWLRSQLDGLDGTAGERWSDRLHNTHEREPSNVPEMFTLETMLSAWARDPRGFERRTAGMMAMLDSFRETFEELPDEEERRAALADLSEVRPFLQAVHDAIHRDV
;
A
#
# COMPACT_ATOMS: atom_id res chain seq x y z
N MET A 1 9.00 23.02 -5.09
CA MET A 1 9.53 21.89 -4.31
C MET A 1 10.38 22.45 -3.21
N SER A 2 10.20 21.97 -1.99
CA SER A 2 11.01 22.37 -0.86
C SER A 2 11.14 21.17 0.07
N PHE A 3 12.25 21.05 0.78
CA PHE A 3 12.36 20.16 1.94
C PHE A 3 11.88 20.86 3.23
N ASP A 4 11.11 21.95 3.08
CA ASP A 4 10.42 22.60 4.18
C ASP A 4 9.37 21.66 4.79
N PRO A 5 9.32 21.51 6.13
CA PRO A 5 8.37 20.64 6.82
C PRO A 5 6.89 20.85 6.47
N GLY A 6 6.51 22.07 6.06
CA GLY A 6 5.15 22.42 5.64
C GLY A 6 4.80 22.06 4.20
N SER A 7 5.79 21.68 3.38
CA SER A 7 5.60 21.33 1.97
C SER A 7 5.38 19.82 1.77
N ARG A 8 4.27 19.29 2.28
CA ARG A 8 3.93 17.84 2.17
C ARG A 8 3.09 17.55 0.94
N ILE A 9 3.32 16.38 0.34
CA ILE A 9 2.52 15.87 -0.79
C ILE A 9 1.97 14.50 -0.40
N SER A 10 0.67 14.32 -0.53
CA SER A 10 0.05 12.99 -0.38
C SER A 10 0.37 12.12 -1.59
N VAL A 11 0.97 10.95 -1.37
CA VAL A 11 1.19 9.94 -2.43
C VAL A 11 -0.13 9.47 -3.03
N PHE A 12 -1.19 9.36 -2.22
CA PHE A 12 -2.53 8.99 -2.71
C PHE A 12 -3.13 10.08 -3.59
N GLY A 13 -2.99 11.35 -3.19
CA GLY A 13 -3.40 12.48 -4.03
C GLY A 13 -2.61 12.53 -5.34
N ALA A 14 -1.30 12.29 -5.29
CA ALA A 14 -0.42 12.26 -6.46
C ALA A 14 -0.76 11.13 -7.46
N LEU A 15 -1.24 9.99 -6.97
CA LEU A 15 -1.64 8.84 -7.79
C LEU A 15 -3.12 8.83 -8.20
N ARG A 16 -3.93 9.78 -7.71
CA ARG A 16 -5.34 9.86 -8.09
C ARG A 16 -5.52 10.15 -9.59
N PRO A 17 -6.38 9.42 -10.32
CA PRO A 17 -6.69 9.73 -11.70
C PRO A 17 -7.19 11.18 -11.88
N TYR A 18 -6.81 11.83 -12.97
CA TYR A 18 -7.46 13.10 -13.34
C TYR A 18 -8.83 12.86 -13.98
N ALA A 19 -9.62 13.93 -14.16
CA ALA A 19 -10.89 13.86 -14.85
C ALA A 19 -10.72 13.19 -16.24
N GLY A 20 -11.56 12.18 -16.51
CA GLY A 20 -11.51 11.40 -17.75
C GLY A 20 -10.42 10.32 -17.80
N GLN A 21 -9.57 10.20 -16.78
CA GLN A 21 -8.58 9.13 -16.66
C GLN A 21 -9.12 7.96 -15.85
N PHE A 22 -8.69 6.75 -16.20
CA PHE A 22 -9.00 5.53 -15.45
C PHE A 22 -7.76 4.67 -15.29
N VAL A 23 -7.58 4.05 -14.13
CA VAL A 23 -6.45 3.13 -13.93
C VAL A 23 -6.65 1.88 -14.80
N SER A 24 -5.64 1.56 -15.58
CA SER A 24 -5.58 0.34 -16.41
C SER A 24 -4.59 -0.68 -15.86
N ARG A 25 -3.53 -0.21 -15.18
CA ARG A 25 -2.50 -1.03 -14.52
C ARG A 25 -1.91 -0.24 -13.36
N ALA A 26 -1.76 -0.85 -12.20
CA ALA A 26 -1.06 -0.27 -11.05
C ALA A 26 -0.22 -1.34 -10.36
N VAL A 27 1.07 -1.08 -10.17
CA VAL A 27 1.94 -1.95 -9.38
C VAL A 27 2.62 -1.10 -8.32
N VAL A 28 2.39 -1.46 -7.06
CA VAL A 28 3.01 -0.82 -5.91
C VAL A 28 3.94 -1.82 -5.24
N ALA A 29 5.11 -1.38 -4.84
CA ALA A 29 6.02 -2.17 -4.01
C ALA A 29 6.25 -1.43 -2.70
N THR A 30 6.19 -2.16 -1.59
CA THR A 30 6.44 -1.67 -0.24
C THR A 30 7.15 -2.75 0.57
N TYR A 31 7.87 -2.38 1.64
CA TYR A 31 8.38 -3.39 2.58
C TYR A 31 7.22 -3.92 3.42
N SER A 32 6.64 -3.02 4.22
CA SER A 32 5.48 -3.31 5.05
C SER A 32 4.21 -2.74 4.47
N LEU A 33 3.11 -3.40 4.79
CA LEU A 33 1.80 -3.11 4.25
C LEU A 33 0.78 -2.95 5.37
N ASP A 34 0.09 -1.83 5.39
CA ASP A 34 -1.14 -1.65 6.13
C ASP A 34 -2.34 -1.83 5.19
N LEU A 35 -3.25 -2.75 5.52
CA LEU A 35 -4.44 -3.02 4.71
C LEU A 35 -5.43 -1.84 4.69
N VAL A 36 -5.48 -1.02 5.74
CA VAL A 36 -6.29 0.22 5.76
C VAL A 36 -5.64 1.31 4.89
N ALA A 37 -4.31 1.41 4.87
CA ALA A 37 -3.62 2.26 3.90
C ALA A 37 -3.86 1.82 2.45
N LEU A 38 -3.85 0.51 2.21
CA LEU A 38 -4.18 -0.08 0.91
C LEU A 38 -5.64 0.21 0.52
N LEU A 39 -6.58 0.15 1.45
CA LEU A 39 -7.96 0.56 1.19
C LEU A 39 -8.02 2.03 0.74
N GLY A 40 -7.28 2.92 1.42
CA GLY A 40 -7.15 4.32 1.00
C GLY A 40 -6.54 4.48 -0.41
N LEU A 41 -5.55 3.65 -0.76
CA LEU A 41 -5.00 3.62 -2.12
C LEU A 41 -6.04 3.15 -3.15
N VAL A 42 -6.84 2.12 -2.84
CA VAL A 42 -7.95 1.65 -3.69
C VAL A 42 -8.94 2.78 -3.93
N LEU A 43 -9.35 3.50 -2.88
CA LEU A 43 -10.22 4.67 -2.99
C LEU A 43 -9.60 5.78 -3.84
N ALA A 44 -8.30 6.04 -3.68
CA ALA A 44 -7.61 7.07 -4.45
C ALA A 44 -7.47 6.71 -5.93
N LEU A 45 -7.23 5.43 -6.26
CA LEU A 45 -7.05 4.96 -7.63
C LEU A 45 -8.37 4.71 -8.37
N GLY A 46 -9.41 4.29 -7.65
CA GLY A 46 -10.71 3.95 -8.20
C GLY A 46 -11.77 5.05 -8.06
N GLY A 47 -11.52 6.06 -7.23
CA GLY A 47 -12.44 7.19 -7.02
C GLY A 47 -12.43 8.19 -8.19
N ASP A 48 -13.52 8.95 -8.31
CA ASP A 48 -13.59 10.08 -9.24
C ASP A 48 -12.65 11.21 -8.77
N ALA A 49 -12.17 12.04 -9.69
CA ALA A 49 -11.21 13.12 -9.39
C ALA A 49 -11.69 14.05 -8.24
N GLU A 50 -13.00 14.26 -8.14
CA GLU A 50 -13.69 15.10 -7.16
C GLU A 50 -14.06 14.36 -5.86
N ALA A 51 -13.90 13.03 -5.81
CA ALA A 51 -14.27 12.26 -4.63
C ALA A 51 -13.31 12.53 -3.48
N GLU A 52 -13.86 12.91 -2.34
CA GLU A 52 -13.10 13.01 -1.12
C GLU A 52 -12.57 11.63 -0.68
N PHE A 53 -11.44 11.60 0.04
CA PHE A 53 -10.83 10.40 0.62
C PHE A 53 -11.80 9.67 1.57
N GLU A 54 -12.76 10.41 2.12
CA GLU A 54 -14.00 9.87 2.71
C GLU A 54 -14.99 9.55 1.58
N SER A 55 -14.74 8.46 0.87
CA SER A 55 -15.74 7.94 -0.05
C SER A 55 -16.92 7.39 0.74
N SER A 56 -18.10 7.49 0.16
CA SER A 56 -19.28 6.80 0.66
C SER A 56 -19.11 5.26 0.60
N PRO A 57 -20.01 4.50 1.23
CA PRO A 57 -20.11 3.06 1.06
C PRO A 57 -20.19 2.60 -0.41
N LEU A 58 -21.01 3.24 -1.25
CA LEU A 58 -21.09 2.87 -2.67
C LEU A 58 -19.87 3.34 -3.47
N GLY A 59 -19.25 4.44 -3.05
CA GLY A 59 -17.98 4.91 -3.56
C GLY A 59 -16.86 3.89 -3.35
N LEU A 60 -16.87 3.17 -2.23
CA LEU A 60 -15.93 2.08 -1.99
C LEU A 60 -16.16 0.91 -2.96
N VAL A 61 -17.42 0.48 -3.16
CA VAL A 61 -17.77 -0.59 -4.11
C VAL A 61 -17.28 -0.21 -5.51
N LYS A 62 -17.61 1.00 -5.98
CA LYS A 62 -17.18 1.52 -7.28
C LYS A 62 -15.66 1.57 -7.39
N ALA A 63 -14.97 2.09 -6.38
CA ALA A 63 -13.52 2.20 -6.40
C ALA A 63 -12.84 0.82 -6.46
N PHE A 64 -13.35 -0.15 -5.70
CA PHE A 64 -12.89 -1.54 -5.75
C PHE A 64 -13.04 -2.11 -7.16
N ASP A 65 -14.25 -2.05 -7.74
CA ASP A 65 -14.53 -2.55 -9.09
C ASP A 65 -13.64 -1.88 -10.15
N CYS A 66 -13.35 -0.59 -9.99
CA CYS A 66 -12.48 0.15 -10.91
C CYS A 66 -11.03 -0.36 -10.92
N VAL A 67 -10.51 -0.88 -9.80
CA VAL A 67 -9.09 -1.28 -9.67
C VAL A 67 -8.87 -2.79 -9.54
N ARG A 68 -9.95 -3.56 -9.33
CA ARG A 68 -9.94 -5.03 -9.27
C ARG A 68 -9.27 -5.63 -10.51
N GLY A 69 -8.31 -6.52 -10.30
CA GLY A 69 -7.49 -7.13 -11.36
C GLY A 69 -6.46 -6.19 -12.01
N LYS A 70 -6.41 -4.91 -11.64
CA LYS A 70 -5.50 -3.90 -12.22
C LYS A 70 -4.41 -3.47 -11.24
N LEU A 71 -4.73 -3.44 -9.94
CA LEU A 71 -3.80 -3.15 -8.85
C LEU A 71 -3.13 -4.43 -8.33
N ARG A 72 -1.80 -4.44 -8.28
CA ARG A 72 -1.00 -5.40 -7.51
C ARG A 72 -0.09 -4.67 -6.53
N VAL A 73 -0.03 -5.16 -5.29
CA VAL A 73 0.80 -4.60 -4.22
C VAL A 73 1.76 -5.67 -3.73
N LEU A 74 3.03 -5.49 -4.07
CA LEU A 74 4.14 -6.36 -3.74
C LEU A 74 4.68 -5.96 -2.36
N HIS A 75 4.62 -6.87 -1.39
CA HIS A 75 5.10 -6.60 -0.04
C HIS A 75 6.01 -7.72 0.46
N GLN A 76 6.81 -7.45 1.48
CA GLN A 76 7.61 -8.49 2.12
C GLN A 76 6.70 -9.48 2.86
N VAL A 77 6.96 -10.77 2.72
CA VAL A 77 6.25 -11.80 3.51
C VAL A 77 6.42 -11.55 5.01
N GLY A 78 5.34 -11.65 5.79
CA GLY A 78 5.36 -11.39 7.24
C GLY A 78 5.36 -9.91 7.64
N ARG A 79 5.24 -8.98 6.68
CA ARG A 79 5.23 -7.53 6.94
C ARG A 79 3.87 -6.86 6.66
N ILE A 80 2.77 -7.61 6.66
CA ILE A 80 1.43 -7.01 6.75
C ILE A 80 1.15 -6.68 8.21
N ILE A 81 0.87 -5.42 8.50
CA ILE A 81 0.54 -4.93 9.84
C ILE A 81 -0.83 -5.47 10.22
N ALA A 82 -0.94 -6.08 11.40
CA ALA A 82 -2.23 -6.54 11.91
C ALA A 82 -3.16 -5.33 12.11
N PRO A 83 -4.30 -5.24 11.38
CA PRO A 83 -5.18 -4.09 11.47
C PRO A 83 -5.81 -4.01 12.86
N ARG A 84 -6.35 -2.85 13.26
CA ARG A 84 -7.13 -2.74 14.52
C ARG A 84 -8.62 -2.54 14.27
N ALA A 85 -8.99 -2.10 13.07
CA ALA A 85 -10.35 -1.78 12.68
C ALA A 85 -10.66 -2.29 11.27
N HIS A 86 -11.94 -2.19 10.87
CA HIS A 86 -12.45 -2.46 9.51
C HIS A 86 -12.19 -3.86 8.94
N ARG A 87 -11.87 -4.85 9.77
CA ARG A 87 -11.57 -6.22 9.35
C ARG A 87 -12.63 -6.86 8.45
N SER A 88 -13.90 -6.48 8.56
CA SER A 88 -14.98 -7.04 7.75
C SER A 88 -14.88 -6.73 6.25
N ILE A 89 -14.22 -5.64 5.85
CA ILE A 89 -14.13 -5.20 4.44
C ILE A 89 -12.75 -5.47 3.82
N LEU A 90 -11.70 -5.56 4.66
CA LEU A 90 -10.33 -5.80 4.22
C LEU A 90 -10.10 -7.10 3.43
N PRO A 91 -10.89 -8.19 3.56
CA PRO A 91 -10.74 -9.37 2.72
C PRO A 91 -10.89 -9.09 1.22
N LEU A 92 -11.58 -8.03 0.80
CA LEU A 92 -11.61 -7.62 -0.61
C LEU A 92 -10.21 -7.37 -1.17
N LEU A 93 -9.28 -6.91 -0.33
CA LEU A 93 -7.92 -6.51 -0.74
C LEU A 93 -6.98 -7.71 -0.90
N ASP A 94 -7.36 -8.89 -0.43
CA ASP A 94 -6.46 -10.05 -0.37
C ASP A 94 -6.10 -10.61 -1.76
N THR A 95 -6.86 -10.25 -2.80
CA THR A 95 -6.58 -10.55 -4.22
C THR A 95 -5.63 -9.54 -4.88
N MET A 96 -5.39 -8.40 -4.24
CA MET A 96 -4.56 -7.31 -4.77
C MET A 96 -3.13 -7.36 -4.22
N ILE A 97 -2.85 -8.21 -3.24
CA ILE A 97 -1.56 -8.28 -2.55
C ILE A 97 -0.77 -9.51 -2.99
N GLU A 98 0.54 -9.35 -3.09
CA GLU A 98 1.48 -10.42 -3.42
C GLU A 98 2.64 -10.39 -2.41
N ALA A 99 2.81 -11.50 -1.68
CA ALA A 99 3.87 -11.64 -0.71
C ALA A 99 5.18 -12.08 -1.40
N ILE A 100 6.19 -11.23 -1.35
CA ILE A 100 7.53 -11.51 -1.86
C ILE A 100 8.33 -12.23 -0.77
N PRO A 101 8.80 -13.48 -1.03
CA PRO A 101 9.61 -14.20 -0.07
C PRO A 101 11.04 -13.64 -0.03
N ALA A 102 11.45 -13.13 1.14
CA ALA A 102 12.84 -12.84 1.44
C ALA A 102 13.13 -13.11 2.92
N ASN A 103 14.10 -13.98 3.22
CA ASN A 103 14.51 -14.21 4.60
C ASN A 103 15.35 -13.03 5.10
N GLU A 104 14.79 -12.22 5.99
CA GLU A 104 15.40 -10.99 6.51
C GLU A 104 16.74 -11.19 7.22
N ARG A 105 17.03 -12.41 7.69
CA ARG A 105 18.36 -12.77 8.21
C ARG A 105 19.43 -12.65 7.12
N ARG A 106 19.05 -12.86 5.87
CA ARG A 106 19.94 -12.85 4.69
C ARG A 106 19.72 -11.60 3.83
N GLN A 107 18.47 -11.31 3.47
CA GLN A 107 18.06 -10.27 2.52
C GLN A 107 16.62 -9.82 2.77
N SER A 108 16.28 -8.59 2.39
CA SER A 108 14.92 -8.06 2.56
C SER A 108 14.36 -7.53 1.25
N TRP A 109 13.05 -7.64 1.03
CA TRP A 109 12.33 -6.91 0.00
C TRP A 109 12.00 -5.51 0.48
N HIS A 110 12.73 -4.48 0.07
CA HIS A 110 12.57 -3.14 0.61
C HIS A 110 12.18 -2.00 -0.36
N PRO A 111 11.85 -2.22 -1.66
CA PRO A 111 11.48 -1.13 -2.56
C PRO A 111 10.19 -0.43 -2.14
N LYS A 112 10.08 0.86 -2.49
CA LYS A 112 8.96 1.75 -2.16
C LYS A 112 8.61 2.58 -3.38
N VAL A 113 7.98 1.92 -4.34
CA VAL A 113 7.68 2.46 -5.66
C VAL A 113 6.22 2.24 -6.02
N ALA A 114 5.65 3.13 -6.83
CA ALA A 114 4.37 2.90 -7.49
C ALA A 114 4.52 3.22 -8.99
N LEU A 115 4.08 2.33 -9.86
CA LEU A 115 4.05 2.53 -11.30
C LEU A 115 2.62 2.30 -11.79
N VAL A 116 1.98 3.37 -12.27
CA VAL A 116 0.56 3.37 -12.61
C VAL A 116 0.36 3.87 -14.04
N ARG A 117 -0.45 3.15 -14.80
CA ARG A 117 -0.91 3.47 -16.15
C ARG A 117 -2.37 3.91 -16.08
N TYR A 118 -2.66 5.03 -16.72
CA TYR A 118 -3.98 5.64 -16.81
C TYR A 118 -4.40 5.64 -18.28
N ASP A 119 -5.50 4.95 -18.56
CA ASP A 119 -6.22 5.12 -19.81
C ASP A 119 -6.88 6.50 -19.83
N GLY A 120 -6.79 7.16 -20.97
CA GLY A 120 -7.27 8.51 -21.22
C GLY A 120 -6.82 8.94 -22.62
N ASP A 121 -7.14 10.19 -22.99
CA ASP A 121 -6.62 10.79 -24.22
C ASP A 121 -5.76 12.01 -23.88
N PRO A 122 -4.41 11.89 -23.87
CA PRO A 122 -3.61 10.69 -24.14
C PRO A 122 -3.47 9.75 -22.92
N VAL A 123 -3.00 8.52 -23.16
CA VAL A 123 -2.54 7.59 -22.11
C VAL A 123 -1.41 8.23 -21.30
N GLN A 124 -1.48 8.09 -19.98
CA GLN A 124 -0.47 8.63 -19.07
C GLN A 124 0.08 7.55 -18.15
N TRP A 125 1.37 7.61 -17.87
CA TRP A 125 2.03 6.86 -16.81
C TRP A 125 2.45 7.79 -15.69
N ARG A 126 2.39 7.32 -14.45
CA ARG A 126 2.95 7.99 -13.28
C ARG A 126 3.84 7.02 -12.52
N PHE A 127 5.01 7.50 -12.13
CA PHE A 127 5.98 6.74 -11.36
C PHE A 127 6.33 7.49 -10.09
N TRP A 128 6.11 6.85 -8.95
CA TRP A 128 6.53 7.29 -7.63
C TRP A 128 7.69 6.43 -7.15
N ILE A 129 8.70 7.05 -6.57
CA ILE A 129 9.77 6.38 -5.83
C ILE A 129 10.07 7.18 -4.57
N GLY A 130 10.12 6.51 -3.42
CA GLY A 130 10.36 7.21 -2.15
C GLY A 130 10.95 6.33 -1.04
N SER A 131 10.94 6.87 0.18
CA SER A 131 11.52 6.22 1.37
C SER A 131 10.49 5.69 2.35
N ARG A 132 9.19 5.96 2.12
CA ARG A 132 8.04 5.58 2.96
C ARG A 132 7.37 4.27 2.51
N ASN A 133 6.99 3.45 3.50
CA ASN A 133 6.16 2.26 3.29
C ASN A 133 4.66 2.62 3.27
N LEU A 134 3.83 1.75 2.69
CA LEU A 134 2.38 1.94 2.66
C LEU A 134 1.75 1.66 4.03
N THR A 135 1.95 2.58 4.99
CA THR A 135 1.56 2.47 6.42
C THR A 135 1.05 3.81 6.97
N GLY A 136 0.66 3.86 8.25
CA GLY A 136 0.16 5.06 8.94
C GLY A 136 1.19 5.96 9.62
N SER A 137 2.50 5.72 9.44
CA SER A 137 3.56 6.53 10.07
C SER A 137 3.41 8.03 9.78
N ARG A 138 3.83 8.93 10.65
CA ARG A 138 3.87 10.38 10.35
C ARG A 138 5.28 10.92 10.15
N ASP A 139 6.25 10.01 10.02
CA ASP A 139 7.66 10.34 9.86
C ASP A 139 7.91 11.15 8.60
N LEU A 140 8.88 12.04 8.69
CA LEU A 140 9.40 12.78 7.55
C LEU A 140 10.06 11.79 6.57
N ASP A 141 9.54 11.78 5.35
CA ASP A 141 10.04 10.96 4.25
C ASP A 141 10.46 11.82 3.06
N ALA A 142 10.99 11.16 2.04
CA ALA A 142 11.28 11.80 0.77
C ALA A 142 10.79 10.93 -0.39
N GLY A 143 10.31 11.60 -1.44
CA GLY A 143 9.82 10.94 -2.64
C GLY A 143 10.01 11.79 -3.89
N LEU A 144 9.89 11.13 -5.04
CA LEU A 144 9.90 11.70 -6.36
C LEU A 144 8.70 11.14 -7.12
N LEU A 145 7.88 12.06 -7.64
CA LEU A 145 6.85 11.76 -8.63
C LEU A 145 7.32 12.23 -10.00
N VAL A 146 7.20 11.37 -11.00
CA VAL A 146 7.30 11.76 -12.42
C VAL A 146 6.11 11.26 -13.21
N THR A 147 5.71 12.05 -14.19
CA THR A 147 4.53 11.77 -15.03
C THR A 147 4.92 11.78 -16.49
N SER A 148 4.42 10.82 -17.27
CA SER A 148 4.63 10.83 -18.71
C SER A 148 3.86 11.98 -19.34
N SER A 149 4.46 12.60 -20.36
CA SER A 149 3.89 13.75 -21.05
C SER A 149 4.50 13.93 -22.43
N HIS A 150 3.72 14.53 -23.34
CA HIS A 150 4.17 14.97 -24.65
C HIS A 150 4.75 16.40 -24.63
N ASP A 151 4.84 17.04 -23.46
CA ASP A 151 5.44 18.36 -23.30
C ASP A 151 6.89 18.40 -23.81
N LYS A 152 7.31 19.53 -24.39
CA LYS A 152 8.67 19.76 -24.86
C LYS A 152 9.72 19.64 -23.75
N ALA A 153 9.37 19.91 -22.49
CA ALA A 153 10.23 19.74 -21.32
C ALA A 153 10.42 18.27 -20.93
N ALA A 154 9.52 17.37 -21.34
CA ALA A 154 9.61 15.96 -20.99
C ALA A 154 10.85 15.29 -21.61
N ARG A 155 11.48 14.37 -20.88
CA ARG A 155 12.72 13.67 -21.29
C ARG A 155 12.55 12.17 -21.12
N LEU A 156 13.30 11.37 -21.86
CA LEU A 156 13.37 9.93 -21.60
C LEU A 156 13.97 9.71 -20.21
N VAL A 157 13.37 8.79 -19.46
CA VAL A 157 13.93 8.33 -18.18
C VAL A 157 14.56 6.97 -18.44
N PRO A 158 15.90 6.84 -18.30
CA PRO A 158 16.56 5.56 -18.50
C PRO A 158 16.10 4.56 -17.43
N ASP A 159 16.20 3.28 -17.76
CA ASP A 159 16.07 2.16 -16.82
C ASP A 159 14.64 1.91 -16.26
N ILE A 160 13.64 2.72 -16.59
CA ILE A 160 12.27 2.57 -16.03
C ILE A 160 11.57 1.28 -16.50
N ALA A 161 11.75 0.91 -17.78
CA ALA A 161 11.19 -0.33 -18.31
C ALA A 161 11.94 -1.56 -17.75
N GLU A 162 13.24 -1.42 -17.49
CA GLU A 162 14.09 -2.44 -16.89
C GLU A 162 13.76 -2.62 -15.40
N LEU A 163 13.44 -1.55 -14.69
CA LEU A 163 12.90 -1.59 -13.33
C LEU A 163 11.56 -2.34 -13.30
N ALA A 164 10.65 -2.04 -14.23
CA ALA A 164 9.37 -2.72 -14.33
C ALA A 164 9.54 -4.22 -14.65
N ARG A 165 10.43 -4.58 -15.58
CA ARG A 165 10.69 -5.98 -15.97
C ARG A 165 11.46 -6.76 -14.89
N GLY A 166 12.35 -6.08 -14.18
CA GLY A 166 13.32 -6.69 -13.27
C GLY A 166 12.86 -6.68 -11.82
N LEU A 167 12.67 -5.51 -11.24
CA LEU A 167 12.25 -5.38 -9.84
C LEU A 167 10.77 -5.77 -9.68
N LEU A 168 9.89 -5.29 -10.56
CA LEU A 168 8.44 -5.43 -10.45
C LEU A 168 7.87 -6.59 -11.29
N VAL A 169 8.59 -7.70 -11.39
CA VAL A 169 8.22 -8.81 -12.30
C VAL A 169 6.85 -9.41 -11.96
N GLU A 170 6.49 -9.47 -10.69
CA GLU A 170 5.19 -9.92 -10.18
C GLU A 170 4.05 -8.97 -10.58
N GLY A 171 4.40 -7.74 -11.00
CA GLY A 171 3.49 -6.80 -11.65
C GLY A 171 2.99 -7.25 -13.03
N GLN A 172 3.67 -8.22 -13.66
CA GLN A 172 3.29 -8.88 -14.91
C GLN A 172 2.95 -7.91 -16.05
N PHE A 173 3.77 -6.88 -16.23
CA PHE A 173 3.62 -5.94 -17.34
C PHE A 173 3.73 -6.65 -18.71
N THR A 174 2.81 -6.34 -19.61
CA THR A 174 2.77 -6.84 -20.99
C THR A 174 3.93 -6.28 -21.82
N ALA A 175 4.24 -6.93 -22.94
CA ALA A 175 5.25 -6.45 -23.87
C ALA A 175 4.94 -5.03 -24.39
N THR A 176 3.66 -4.73 -24.61
CA THR A 176 3.16 -3.40 -25.02
C THR A 176 3.41 -2.36 -23.94
N GLU A 177 2.98 -2.61 -22.70
CA GLU A 177 3.20 -1.69 -21.57
C GLU A 177 4.70 -1.43 -21.35
N LEU A 178 5.53 -2.47 -21.41
CA LEU A 178 6.99 -2.31 -21.29
C LEU A 178 7.59 -1.49 -22.44
N ASN A 179 6.99 -1.52 -23.64
CA ASN A 179 7.42 -0.69 -24.76
C ASN A 179 6.96 0.76 -24.63
N GLU A 180 5.74 0.98 -24.14
CA GLU A 180 5.26 2.31 -23.76
C GLU A 180 6.23 2.96 -22.77
N LEU A 181 6.63 2.25 -21.70
CA LEU A 181 7.59 2.75 -20.71
C LEU A 181 8.94 3.15 -21.31
N ARG A 182 9.48 2.38 -22.28
CA ARG A 182 10.76 2.69 -22.94
C ARG A 182 10.71 3.96 -23.78
N THR A 183 9.55 4.23 -24.39
CA THR A 183 9.39 5.32 -25.36
C THR A 183 8.77 6.56 -24.73
N ALA A 184 8.13 6.42 -23.57
CA ALA A 184 7.53 7.51 -22.81
C ALA A 184 8.56 8.57 -22.42
N ARG A 185 8.16 9.83 -22.60
CA ARG A 185 8.89 10.99 -22.10
C ARG A 185 8.22 11.44 -20.81
N TRP A 186 9.02 11.82 -19.82
CA TRP A 186 8.59 12.10 -18.46
C TRP A 186 8.94 13.52 -18.06
N LEU A 187 8.01 14.15 -17.33
CA LEU A 187 8.23 15.41 -16.65
C LEU A 187 8.84 15.10 -15.28
N ALA A 188 10.11 15.46 -15.14
CA ALA A 188 10.73 15.59 -13.85
C ALA A 188 10.31 16.94 -13.23
N PRO A 189 10.32 17.06 -11.91
CA PRO A 189 10.04 18.33 -11.26
C PRO A 189 10.99 19.46 -11.73
N ALA A 190 10.52 20.71 -11.69
CA ALA A 190 11.27 21.86 -12.21
C ALA A 190 12.71 21.96 -11.65
N GLY A 191 13.69 22.22 -12.52
CA GLY A 191 15.10 22.32 -12.12
C GLY A 191 15.78 20.98 -11.82
N THR A 192 15.10 19.86 -12.06
CA THR A 192 15.65 18.50 -11.86
C THR A 192 15.62 17.69 -13.16
N ALA A 193 16.55 16.75 -13.28
CA ALA A 193 16.55 15.74 -14.34
C ALA A 193 16.89 14.36 -13.73
N ILE A 194 16.19 13.31 -14.16
CA ILE A 194 16.52 11.94 -13.74
C ILE A 194 17.72 11.46 -14.54
N ARG A 195 18.82 11.18 -13.84
CA ARG A 195 20.05 10.64 -14.42
C ARG A 195 19.98 9.11 -14.59
N ARG A 196 19.52 8.41 -13.55
CA ARG A 196 19.42 6.93 -13.50
C ARG A 196 18.30 6.51 -12.57
N LEU A 197 17.67 5.38 -12.90
CA LEU A 197 16.93 4.58 -11.94
C LEU A 197 17.73 3.29 -11.71
N LEU A 198 18.11 3.03 -10.46
CA LEU A 198 18.83 1.83 -10.09
C LEU A 198 17.92 0.97 -9.21
N TRP A 199 18.01 -0.35 -9.39
CA TRP A 199 17.25 -1.30 -8.61
C TRP A 199 18.03 -2.58 -8.38
N ARG A 200 17.62 -3.35 -7.38
CA ARG A 200 18.08 -4.71 -7.13
C ARG A 200 16.92 -5.60 -6.70
N ARG A 201 16.96 -6.87 -7.11
CA ARG A 201 16.13 -7.93 -6.51
C ARG A 201 16.80 -8.47 -5.23
N PRO A 202 16.05 -9.21 -4.38
CA PRO A 202 16.64 -9.87 -3.22
C PRO A 202 17.83 -10.74 -3.66
N GLY A 203 18.98 -10.55 -3.02
CA GLY A 203 20.21 -11.30 -3.29
C GLY A 203 21.20 -10.60 -4.21
N GLY A 204 20.80 -9.53 -4.88
CA GLY A 204 21.72 -8.74 -5.72
C GLY A 204 22.73 -7.93 -4.91
N ASP A 205 23.96 -7.83 -5.39
CA ASP A 205 25.11 -7.23 -4.71
C ASP A 205 25.72 -6.00 -5.44
N THR A 206 24.95 -5.43 -6.37
CA THR A 206 25.39 -4.26 -7.14
C THR A 206 25.36 -2.98 -6.30
N SER A 207 26.50 -2.29 -6.18
CA SER A 207 26.56 -0.98 -5.50
C SER A 207 25.74 0.08 -6.23
N PHE A 208 24.96 0.86 -5.46
CA PHE A 208 24.30 2.07 -5.97
C PHE A 208 25.24 3.27 -6.11
N ILE A 209 26.41 3.25 -5.48
CA ILE A 209 27.44 4.32 -5.55
C ILE A 209 28.72 3.73 -6.19
N SER A 210 28.56 3.16 -7.38
CA SER A 210 29.69 2.59 -8.14
C SER A 210 30.70 3.67 -8.59
N ALA A 211 30.24 4.91 -8.77
CA ALA A 211 31.03 6.10 -9.05
C ALA A 211 30.50 7.29 -8.23
N PRO A 212 31.31 8.34 -8.01
CA PRO A 212 30.85 9.55 -7.33
C PRO A 212 29.60 10.13 -7.99
N LEU A 213 28.61 10.50 -7.18
CA LEU A 213 27.39 11.17 -7.64
C LEU A 213 27.74 12.53 -8.28
N LEU A 214 28.72 13.24 -7.70
CA LEU A 214 29.29 14.46 -8.23
C LEU A 214 30.76 14.62 -7.78
N GLY A 215 31.71 14.63 -8.72
CA GLY A 215 33.14 14.67 -8.40
C GLY A 215 33.64 16.01 -7.85
N GLY A 216 34.32 15.97 -6.70
CA GLY A 216 34.89 17.14 -6.03
C GLY A 216 33.80 18.09 -5.56
N ALA A 217 32.76 17.54 -4.94
CA ALA A 217 31.69 18.29 -4.32
C ALA A 217 32.23 19.03 -3.08
N GLU A 218 31.69 20.23 -2.86
CA GLU A 218 32.07 21.15 -1.78
C GLU A 218 31.27 20.85 -0.51
N THR A 219 30.00 20.45 -0.68
CA THR A 219 29.11 20.11 0.43
C THR A 219 28.41 18.78 0.16
N ALA A 220 28.19 18.02 1.22
CA ALA A 220 27.40 16.80 1.18
C ALA A 220 26.56 16.62 2.44
N SER A 221 25.32 16.19 2.25
CA SER A 221 24.38 15.87 3.31
C SER A 221 23.69 14.55 3.03
N ALA A 222 23.41 13.80 4.07
CA ALA A 222 22.73 12.53 3.99
C ALA A 222 21.68 12.40 5.09
N VAL A 223 20.64 11.61 4.83
CA VAL A 223 19.57 11.31 5.79
C VAL A 223 19.30 9.82 5.74
N SER A 224 19.26 9.17 6.90
CA SER A 224 18.87 7.75 6.99
C SER A 224 18.47 7.38 8.42
N PRO A 225 17.35 6.68 8.64
CA PRO A 225 17.00 6.14 9.95
C PRO A 225 17.92 5.01 10.39
N PHE A 226 18.46 4.22 9.44
CA PHE A 226 19.32 3.09 9.74
C PHE A 226 20.64 3.21 9.00
N ILE A 227 21.73 2.97 9.72
CA ILE A 227 23.10 3.10 9.22
C ILE A 227 23.97 1.95 9.73
N ASP A 228 25.04 1.66 9.00
CA ASP A 228 26.15 0.86 9.51
C ASP A 228 27.48 1.42 9.00
N VAL A 229 28.58 1.02 9.65
CA VAL A 229 29.93 1.50 9.32
C VAL A 229 30.31 1.28 7.85
N THR A 230 29.85 0.19 7.24
CA THR A 230 30.18 -0.14 5.84
C THR A 230 29.39 0.74 4.87
N GLY A 231 28.10 0.94 5.13
CA GLY A 231 27.26 1.85 4.36
C GLY A 231 27.78 3.29 4.42
N LEU A 232 28.22 3.76 5.59
CA LEU A 232 28.79 5.09 5.74
C LEU A 232 30.12 5.27 4.98
N ARG A 233 30.95 4.23 4.90
CA ARG A 233 32.14 4.26 4.03
C ARG A 233 31.77 4.36 2.55
N GLU A 234 30.67 3.73 2.13
CA GLU A 234 30.16 3.86 0.76
C GLU A 234 29.60 5.27 0.49
N VAL A 235 28.93 5.88 1.46
CA VAL A 235 28.44 7.27 1.38
C VAL A 235 29.56 8.27 1.11
N LEU A 236 30.74 8.10 1.72
CA LEU A 236 31.90 8.96 1.47
C LEU A 236 32.40 8.91 0.02
N ARG A 237 32.06 7.86 -0.73
CA ARG A 237 32.40 7.74 -2.16
C ARG A 237 31.47 8.57 -3.05
N ALA A 238 30.41 9.18 -2.51
CA ALA A 238 29.48 10.01 -3.26
C ALA A 238 30.14 11.27 -3.89
N GLY A 239 31.31 11.69 -3.40
CA GLY A 239 32.16 12.67 -4.09
C GLY A 239 32.57 13.91 -3.28
N ALA A 240 32.31 13.94 -1.98
CA ALA A 240 32.74 14.99 -1.05
C ALA A 240 33.72 14.45 0.00
N PRO A 241 34.66 15.28 0.51
CA PRO A 241 35.62 14.86 1.54
C PRO A 241 34.98 14.61 2.91
N SER A 242 33.84 15.24 3.18
CA SER A 242 33.04 15.02 4.38
C SER A 242 31.55 15.09 4.07
N VAL A 243 30.75 14.40 4.88
CA VAL A 243 29.28 14.33 4.75
C VAL A 243 28.66 14.60 6.12
N THR A 244 27.71 15.53 6.18
CA THR A 244 26.85 15.66 7.37
C THR A 244 25.67 14.71 7.26
N LEU A 245 25.45 13.90 8.27
CA LEU A 245 24.43 12.86 8.30
C LEU A 245 23.39 13.15 9.38
N LEU A 246 22.11 13.19 9.01
CA LEU A 246 21.00 13.18 9.95
C LEU A 246 20.48 11.74 10.15
N THR A 247 20.48 11.28 11.40
CA THR A 247 20.01 9.94 11.84
C THR A 247 19.37 10.04 13.24
N ASN A 248 19.00 8.92 13.88
CA ASN A 248 18.63 8.89 15.30
C ASN A 248 19.83 8.60 16.23
N ASP A 249 19.67 8.88 17.52
CA ASP A 249 20.71 8.73 18.54
C ASP A 249 21.20 7.27 18.69
N VAL A 250 20.31 6.29 18.66
CA VAL A 250 20.68 4.86 18.77
C VAL A 250 21.61 4.45 17.63
N SER A 251 21.24 4.81 16.40
CA SER A 251 22.01 4.47 15.20
C SER A 251 23.33 5.24 15.15
N ALA A 252 23.33 6.53 15.54
CA ALA A 252 24.56 7.31 15.68
C ALA A 252 25.52 6.68 16.70
N GLY A 253 25.02 6.31 17.89
CA GLY A 253 25.81 5.68 18.96
C GLY A 253 26.43 4.35 18.56
N SER A 254 25.77 3.58 17.69
CA SER A 254 26.31 2.31 17.18
C SER A 254 27.49 2.45 16.21
N CYS A 255 27.67 3.62 15.60
CA CYS A 255 28.62 3.84 14.50
C CYS A 255 29.67 4.92 14.78
N ALA A 256 29.32 5.96 15.54
CA ALA A 256 30.20 7.09 15.78
C ALA A 256 31.39 6.74 16.71
N PRO A 257 32.57 7.35 16.52
CA PRO A 257 32.92 8.30 15.46
C PRO A 257 33.38 7.61 14.15
N ILE A 258 33.15 8.27 13.00
CA ILE A 258 33.69 7.87 11.69
C ILE A 258 34.33 9.07 11.02
N SER A 259 35.59 8.93 10.59
CA SER A 259 36.31 9.99 9.87
C SER A 259 35.57 10.38 8.59
N GLY A 260 35.36 11.68 8.38
CA GLY A 260 34.62 12.22 7.23
C GLY A 260 33.10 12.27 7.42
N ILE A 261 32.54 11.75 8.51
CA ILE A 261 31.10 11.84 8.82
C ILE A 261 30.88 12.77 10.00
N VAL A 262 30.00 13.76 9.83
CA VAL A 262 29.53 14.64 10.91
C VAL A 262 28.11 14.21 11.27
N PHE A 263 27.92 13.70 12.48
CA PHE A 263 26.63 13.19 12.94
C PHE A 263 25.75 14.32 13.48
N ARG A 264 24.53 14.40 12.95
CA ARG A 264 23.40 15.16 13.45
C ARG A 264 22.30 14.18 13.84
N THR A 265 21.58 14.45 14.92
CA THR A 265 20.47 13.59 15.36
C THR A 265 19.14 14.31 15.40
N GLY A 266 18.09 13.55 15.11
CA GLY A 266 16.69 13.95 15.21
C GLY A 266 15.86 12.83 15.85
N ALA A 267 14.55 13.04 15.94
CA ALA A 267 13.63 12.04 16.47
C ALA A 267 13.74 10.71 15.69
N ALA A 268 13.71 9.59 16.41
CA ALA A 268 13.68 8.26 15.82
C ALA A 268 12.40 8.08 14.99
N ALA A 269 12.52 7.38 13.86
CA ALA A 269 11.35 7.02 13.06
C ALA A 269 10.37 6.23 13.92
N GLU A 270 9.10 6.58 13.84
CA GLU A 270 8.05 5.84 14.51
C GLU A 270 8.00 4.40 13.99
N PRO A 271 7.75 3.42 14.87
CA PRO A 271 7.47 2.07 14.39
C PRO A 271 6.26 2.12 13.46
N GLU A 272 6.25 1.25 12.46
CA GLU A 272 5.13 1.20 11.53
C GLU A 272 3.84 0.91 12.30
N THR A 273 2.91 1.87 12.21
CA THR A 273 1.66 1.85 12.95
C THR A 273 0.48 1.66 12.01
N THR A 274 -0.61 1.16 12.59
CA THR A 274 -1.87 1.00 11.90
C THR A 274 -2.49 2.36 11.58
N VAL A 275 -2.95 2.55 10.35
CA VAL A 275 -3.77 3.69 9.93
C VAL A 275 -5.12 3.64 10.65
N SER A 276 -5.54 4.76 11.24
CA SER A 276 -6.93 4.97 11.65
C SER A 276 -7.66 5.94 10.70
N VAL A 277 -9.00 5.85 10.67
CA VAL A 277 -9.84 6.78 9.91
C VAL A 277 -9.66 8.22 10.45
N ASP A 278 -9.57 8.38 11.78
CA ASP A 278 -9.38 9.68 12.43
C ASP A 278 -8.07 10.38 12.00
N GLN A 279 -7.00 9.60 11.78
CA GLN A 279 -5.72 10.13 11.30
C GLN A 279 -5.82 10.72 9.88
N GLN A 280 -6.74 10.23 9.05
CA GLN A 280 -6.95 10.70 7.68
C GLN A 280 -7.82 11.97 7.63
N THR A 281 -8.74 12.14 8.59
CA THR A 281 -9.51 13.39 8.78
C THR A 281 -8.63 14.55 9.24
N ASP A 282 -7.73 14.31 10.19
CA ASP A 282 -6.80 15.35 10.69
C ASP A 282 -5.94 15.93 9.57
N ASP A 283 -5.48 15.10 8.63
CA ASP A 283 -4.66 15.50 7.49
C ASP A 283 -5.40 16.45 6.50
N ARG A 284 -6.74 16.56 6.61
CA ARG A 284 -7.57 17.45 5.77
C ARG A 284 -7.93 18.77 6.46
N THR A 285 -7.99 18.79 7.79
CA THR A 285 -8.42 19.95 8.60
C THR A 285 -7.33 20.56 9.46
N ALA A 286 -6.06 20.19 9.29
CA ALA A 286 -4.96 20.75 10.09
C ALA A 286 -4.78 22.26 9.84
N GLU A 287 -5.55 23.08 10.56
CA GLU A 287 -5.13 24.40 11.00
C GLU A 287 -3.85 24.23 11.84
N PHE A 288 -2.92 25.16 11.65
CA PHE A 288 -1.55 25.22 12.17
C PHE A 288 -1.46 25.05 13.70
N ILE A 289 -1.59 23.83 14.20
CA ILE A 289 -1.07 23.41 15.49
C ILE A 289 0.28 22.76 15.20
N GLU A 290 1.37 23.28 15.76
CA GLU A 290 2.71 22.69 15.65
C GLU A 290 2.63 21.20 16.01
N PRO A 291 2.81 20.27 15.04
CA PRO A 291 2.79 18.86 15.35
C PRO A 291 4.03 18.51 16.17
N LEU A 292 3.94 17.45 16.98
CA LEU A 292 5.09 16.82 17.63
C LEU A 292 6.24 16.58 16.61
N PRO A 293 7.52 16.61 17.02
CA PRO A 293 8.62 16.35 16.11
C PRO A 293 8.51 14.94 15.53
N ALA A 294 8.06 14.85 14.27
CA ALA A 294 7.98 13.58 13.56
C ALA A 294 9.38 12.98 13.39
N GLY A 295 9.48 11.65 13.52
CA GLY A 295 10.72 10.92 13.28
C GLY A 295 11.20 11.08 11.84
N VAL A 296 12.49 10.80 11.60
CA VAL A 296 13.07 10.90 10.25
C VAL A 296 13.17 9.52 9.61
N HIS A 297 12.37 9.26 8.58
CA HIS A 297 12.38 8.01 7.80
C HIS A 297 12.89 8.20 6.36
N ALA A 298 13.30 9.42 6.00
CA ALA A 298 13.92 9.75 4.72
C ALA A 298 15.25 9.02 4.50
N LYS A 299 15.55 8.67 3.24
CA LYS A 299 16.74 7.91 2.83
C LYS A 299 17.34 8.59 1.60
N MET A 300 18.36 9.41 1.84
CA MET A 300 18.86 10.34 0.83
C MET A 300 20.35 10.66 0.98
N ILE A 301 20.99 10.98 -0.15
CA ILE A 301 22.32 11.58 -0.22
C ILE A 301 22.25 12.74 -1.20
N ALA A 302 22.73 13.91 -0.80
CA ALA A 302 22.88 15.07 -1.65
C ALA A 302 24.31 15.58 -1.62
N VAL A 303 24.87 15.83 -2.80
CA VAL A 303 26.21 16.40 -2.98
C VAL A 303 26.10 17.62 -3.89
N SER A 304 26.78 18.72 -3.54
CA SER A 304 26.70 19.99 -4.29
C SER A 304 28.08 20.57 -4.60
N LYS A 305 28.19 21.18 -5.77
CA LYS A 305 29.38 21.88 -6.28
C LYS A 305 28.97 23.13 -7.05
N GLY A 306 29.20 24.31 -6.47
CA GLY A 306 28.68 25.56 -7.02
C GLY A 306 27.16 25.49 -7.23
N LYS A 307 26.69 25.66 -8.48
CA LYS A 307 25.25 25.63 -8.83
C LYS A 307 24.71 24.26 -9.21
N ARG A 308 25.52 23.20 -9.12
CA ARG A 308 25.13 21.85 -9.52
C ARG A 308 25.06 20.95 -8.31
N SER A 309 23.98 20.18 -8.21
CA SER A 309 23.81 19.19 -7.16
C SER A 309 23.39 17.86 -7.76
N ALA A 310 23.78 16.77 -7.10
CA ALA A 310 23.27 15.44 -7.38
C ALA A 310 22.60 14.89 -6.13
N ILE A 311 21.39 14.34 -6.29
CA ILE A 311 20.62 13.75 -5.20
C ILE A 311 20.34 12.29 -5.53
N MET A 312 20.70 11.38 -4.61
CA MET A 312 20.23 10.00 -4.61
C MET A 312 19.14 9.86 -3.56
N LEU A 313 17.97 9.33 -3.93
CA LEU A 313 16.86 9.09 -3.01
C LEU A 313 16.15 7.78 -3.35
N GLY A 314 15.46 7.20 -2.38
CA GLY A 314 14.63 6.01 -2.60
C GLY A 314 14.51 5.18 -1.33
N SER A 315 14.52 3.86 -1.48
CA SER A 315 14.23 2.95 -0.38
C SER A 315 15.46 2.52 0.42
N ALA A 316 16.67 2.74 -0.11
CA ALA A 316 17.92 2.23 0.44
C ALA A 316 18.38 2.99 1.71
N ASN A 317 18.40 2.28 2.84
CA ASN A 317 19.11 2.75 4.03
C ASN A 317 20.62 2.84 3.77
N LEU A 318 21.33 3.72 4.49
CA LEU A 318 22.79 3.90 4.38
C LEU A 318 23.55 2.81 5.17
N THR A 319 23.23 1.55 4.86
CA THR A 319 23.82 0.32 5.40
C THR A 319 24.51 -0.44 4.29
N LYS A 320 25.37 -1.42 4.62
CA LYS A 320 25.90 -2.39 3.65
C LYS A 320 24.77 -3.02 2.86
N ARG A 321 23.75 -3.50 3.57
CA ARG A 321 22.62 -4.24 2.97
C ARG A 321 21.80 -3.38 2.00
N GLY A 322 21.64 -2.09 2.30
CA GLY A 322 20.87 -1.14 1.48
C GLY A 322 21.66 -0.53 0.31
N LEU A 323 22.95 -0.22 0.46
CA LEU A 323 23.73 0.43 -0.60
C LEU A 323 24.47 -0.56 -1.51
N LEU A 324 24.97 -1.65 -0.93
CA LEU A 324 25.77 -2.68 -1.62
C LEU A 324 24.97 -3.97 -1.86
N GLY A 325 23.90 -4.22 -1.12
CA GLY A 325 23.14 -5.47 -1.14
C GLY A 325 23.41 -6.35 0.08
N PRO A 326 22.58 -7.39 0.32
CA PRO A 326 21.72 -8.04 -0.67
C PRO A 326 20.24 -7.61 -0.65
N ASN A 327 19.87 -6.52 0.02
CA ASN A 327 18.46 -6.11 0.03
C ASN A 327 18.01 -5.66 -1.36
N ALA A 328 16.77 -6.01 -1.70
CA ALA A 328 16.06 -5.46 -2.83
C ALA A 328 15.70 -4.01 -2.52
N GLU A 329 16.08 -3.11 -3.39
CA GLU A 329 15.91 -1.66 -3.19
C GLU A 329 15.73 -1.00 -4.55
N ALA A 330 15.16 0.20 -4.55
CA ALA A 330 15.12 1.09 -5.71
C ALA A 330 15.60 2.48 -5.30
N VAL A 331 16.44 3.10 -6.14
CA VAL A 331 16.90 4.49 -5.94
C VAL A 331 16.86 5.25 -7.26
N ALA A 332 16.54 6.54 -7.17
CA ALA A 332 16.66 7.50 -8.26
C ALA A 332 17.88 8.39 -8.01
N ILE A 333 18.66 8.63 -9.06
CA ILE A 333 19.74 9.62 -9.05
C ILE A 333 19.31 10.79 -9.91
N LEU A 334 19.29 11.98 -9.30
CA LEU A 334 18.83 13.23 -9.90
C LEU A 334 19.97 14.21 -10.08
N ASP A 335 20.00 14.87 -11.21
CA ASP A 335 20.73 16.11 -11.43
C ASP A 335 19.83 17.29 -11.07
N VAL A 336 20.29 18.14 -10.15
CA VAL A 336 19.52 19.28 -9.63
C VAL A 336 20.28 20.57 -9.90
N MET A 337 19.67 21.44 -10.71
CA MET A 337 20.18 22.79 -11.03
C MET A 337 19.52 23.86 -10.16
N ASP A 338 18.41 23.54 -9.51
CA ASP A 338 17.77 24.42 -8.53
C ASP A 338 18.58 24.43 -7.22
N THR A 339 19.34 25.50 -7.03
CA THR A 339 20.15 25.67 -5.82
C THR A 339 19.31 25.83 -4.57
N ALA A 340 18.09 26.37 -4.66
CA ALA A 340 17.23 26.55 -3.49
C ALA A 340 16.78 25.20 -2.94
N LEU A 341 16.41 24.26 -3.82
CA LEU A 341 16.05 22.89 -3.46
C LEU A 341 17.21 22.18 -2.75
N ALA A 342 18.41 22.20 -3.36
CA ALA A 342 19.59 21.55 -2.77
C ALA A 342 20.00 22.20 -1.43
N SER A 343 20.00 23.53 -1.36
CA SER A 343 20.30 24.26 -0.13
C SER A 343 19.29 23.96 0.99
N SER A 344 17.99 23.85 0.69
CA SER A 344 16.99 23.51 1.72
C SER A 344 17.24 22.14 2.36
N LEU A 345 17.71 21.15 1.58
CA LEU A 345 18.05 19.83 2.11
C LEU A 345 19.29 19.89 3.00
N HIS A 346 20.33 20.60 2.55
CA HIS A 346 21.53 20.80 3.38
C HIS A 346 21.17 21.49 4.71
N SER A 347 20.35 22.54 4.67
CA SER A 347 19.86 23.24 5.87
C SER A 347 19.04 22.33 6.79
N PHE A 348 18.14 21.51 6.25
CA PHE A 348 17.36 20.54 7.02
C PHE A 348 18.23 19.54 7.77
N VAL A 349 19.31 19.05 7.14
CA VAL A 349 20.25 18.14 7.81
C VAL A 349 21.03 18.86 8.92
N GLN A 350 21.41 20.13 8.71
CA GLN A 350 22.12 20.90 9.73
C GLN A 350 21.23 21.34 10.89
N SER A 351 19.90 21.39 10.74
CA SER A 351 19.00 21.72 11.85
C SER A 351 18.85 20.60 12.88
N GLY A 352 19.37 19.40 12.60
CA GLY A 352 19.48 18.34 13.60
C GLY A 352 20.43 18.72 14.74
N PHE A 353 20.24 18.08 15.90
CA PHE A 353 21.10 18.31 17.05
C PHE A 353 22.48 17.71 16.83
N GLU A 354 23.51 18.26 17.47
CA GLU A 354 24.81 17.58 17.53
C GLU A 354 24.66 16.27 18.29
N PHE A 355 25.23 15.20 17.74
CA PHE A 355 25.19 13.91 18.40
C PHE A 355 25.95 13.97 19.73
N ASP A 356 25.27 13.55 20.78
CA ASP A 356 25.80 13.44 22.13
C ASP A 356 25.55 12.01 22.61
N TYR A 357 26.64 11.29 22.91
CA TYR A 357 26.57 9.89 23.33
C TYR A 357 25.75 9.71 24.63
N SER A 358 25.66 10.74 25.47
CA SER A 358 24.88 10.68 26.71
C SER A 358 23.37 10.57 26.49
N ARG A 359 22.88 10.84 25.27
CA ARG A 359 21.46 10.73 24.89
C ARG A 359 21.04 9.32 24.46
N VAL A 360 21.99 8.40 24.32
CA VAL A 360 21.69 7.03 23.91
C VAL A 360 21.01 6.30 25.06
N ASP A 361 19.72 5.98 24.89
CA ASP A 361 18.96 5.15 25.82
C ASP A 361 19.34 3.67 25.63
N GLU A 362 20.12 3.14 26.59
CA GLU A 362 20.56 1.74 26.56
C GLU A 362 19.41 0.73 26.72
N ASP A 363 18.36 1.08 27.47
CA ASP A 363 17.21 0.20 27.65
C ASP A 363 16.42 0.07 26.36
N LEU A 364 16.21 1.20 25.66
CA LEU A 364 15.61 1.20 24.33
C LEU A 364 16.44 0.39 23.33
N ALA A 365 17.76 0.56 23.33
CA ALA A 365 18.66 -0.21 22.45
C ALA A 365 18.59 -1.74 22.74
N ARG A 366 18.54 -2.14 24.01
CA ARG A 366 18.37 -3.56 24.41
C ARG A 366 17.02 -4.13 23.96
N LEU A 367 15.96 -3.32 24.05
CA LEU A 367 14.62 -3.71 23.61
C LEU A 367 14.56 -3.91 22.09
N GLU A 368 15.17 -3.03 21.30
CA GLU A 368 15.26 -3.15 19.84
C GLU A 368 16.02 -4.40 19.41
N GLU A 369 17.14 -4.72 20.05
CA GLU A 369 17.91 -5.93 19.77
C GLU A 369 17.10 -7.20 20.09
N SER A 370 16.40 -7.23 21.22
CA SER A 370 15.58 -8.38 21.60
C SER A 370 14.39 -8.57 20.67
N ARG A 371 13.81 -7.48 20.15
CA ARG A 371 12.80 -7.50 19.08
C ARG A 371 13.36 -8.04 17.77
N ARG A 372 14.58 -7.63 17.40
CA ARG A 372 15.28 -8.13 16.21
C ARG A 372 15.50 -9.64 16.28
N GLN A 373 15.90 -10.15 17.45
CA GLN A 373 16.04 -11.59 17.67
C GLN A 373 14.71 -12.35 17.52
N LEU A 374 13.58 -11.74 17.90
CA LEU A 374 12.27 -12.33 17.64
C LEU A 374 11.93 -12.32 16.15
N ASP A 375 12.22 -11.23 15.42
CA ASP A 375 12.05 -11.15 13.96
C ASP A 375 12.87 -12.25 13.24
N GLU A 376 14.08 -12.58 13.71
CA GLU A 376 14.87 -13.69 13.16
C GLU A 376 14.23 -15.07 13.35
N ARG A 377 13.51 -15.28 14.46
CA ARG A 377 12.77 -16.51 14.74
C ARG A 377 11.50 -16.58 13.89
N ILE A 378 10.82 -15.47 13.71
CA ILE A 378 9.66 -15.37 12.80
C ILE A 378 10.08 -15.75 11.37
N ALA A 379 11.25 -15.29 10.91
CA ALA A 379 11.76 -15.64 9.59
C ALA A 379 11.91 -17.16 9.37
N LEU A 380 12.18 -17.96 10.42
CA LEU A 380 12.21 -19.42 10.31
C LEU A 380 10.82 -20.01 10.02
N LEU A 381 9.77 -19.48 10.65
CA LEU A 381 8.39 -19.93 10.39
C LEU A 381 7.94 -19.53 8.99
N LEU A 382 8.32 -18.33 8.52
CA LEU A 382 7.95 -17.83 7.19
C LEU A 382 8.62 -18.59 6.03
N GLU A 383 9.67 -19.38 6.29
CA GLU A 383 10.27 -20.30 5.31
C GLU A 383 9.51 -21.62 5.20
N CYS A 384 8.55 -21.88 6.10
CA CYS A 384 7.76 -23.10 6.08
C CYS A 384 6.54 -22.95 5.16
N GLU A 385 6.10 -24.07 4.59
CA GLU A 385 4.84 -24.11 3.86
C GLU A 385 3.66 -23.96 4.83
N LEU A 386 2.82 -22.96 4.58
CA LEU A 386 1.61 -22.66 5.32
C LEU A 386 0.45 -22.50 4.33
N GLY A 387 -0.73 -22.98 4.68
CA GLY A 387 -1.91 -22.88 3.83
C GLY A 387 -3.21 -22.88 4.61
N LEU A 388 -4.31 -22.60 3.92
CA LEU A 388 -5.65 -22.59 4.49
C LEU A 388 -6.59 -23.54 3.76
N GLU A 389 -7.42 -24.21 4.53
CA GLU A 389 -8.47 -25.09 4.03
C GLU A 389 -9.80 -24.74 4.72
N TYR A 390 -10.82 -24.45 3.91
CA TYR A 390 -12.20 -24.31 4.37
C TYR A 390 -12.89 -25.66 4.22
N GLU A 391 -13.25 -26.28 5.34
CA GLU A 391 -13.97 -27.57 5.40
C GLU A 391 -15.35 -27.34 6.07
N ASP A 392 -16.29 -28.29 5.94
CA ASP A 392 -17.62 -28.21 6.57
C ASP A 392 -17.56 -28.03 8.11
N GLY A 393 -16.42 -28.40 8.72
CA GLY A 393 -16.14 -28.25 10.15
C GLY A 393 -15.51 -26.91 10.56
N GLY A 394 -15.12 -26.06 9.61
CA GLY A 394 -14.55 -24.73 9.83
C GLY A 394 -13.25 -24.45 9.09
N LEU A 395 -12.47 -23.50 9.61
CA LEU A 395 -11.21 -23.06 9.01
C LEU A 395 -10.02 -23.81 9.61
N MET A 396 -9.22 -24.43 8.75
CA MET A 396 -8.00 -25.16 9.11
C MET A 396 -6.76 -24.43 8.56
N LEU A 397 -5.76 -24.26 9.42
CA LEU A 397 -4.39 -23.88 9.03
C LEU A 397 -3.57 -25.15 8.83
N THR A 398 -2.99 -25.30 7.65
CA THR A 398 -2.02 -26.36 7.35
C THR A 398 -0.61 -25.84 7.64
N VAL A 399 0.20 -26.69 8.26
CA VAL A 399 1.57 -26.38 8.67
C VAL A 399 2.50 -27.46 8.13
N GLY A 400 3.47 -27.07 7.31
CA GLY A 400 4.43 -27.97 6.67
C GLY A 400 5.35 -28.69 7.67
N GLU A 401 5.93 -29.81 7.23
CA GLU A 401 6.73 -30.70 8.09
C GLU A 401 7.96 -30.03 8.72
N GLY A 402 8.52 -29.00 8.08
CA GLY A 402 9.70 -28.27 8.56
C GLY A 402 9.45 -27.27 9.69
N ALA A 403 8.19 -27.03 10.09
CA ALA A 403 7.85 -25.96 11.03
C ALA A 403 8.29 -26.21 12.47
N ASP A 404 8.49 -27.45 12.89
CA ASP A 404 8.80 -27.78 14.30
C ASP A 404 10.07 -27.09 14.81
N ALA A 405 11.08 -26.95 13.94
CA ALA A 405 12.30 -26.23 14.28
C ALA A 405 12.04 -24.74 14.57
N ALA A 406 11.15 -24.10 13.80
CA ALA A 406 10.75 -22.73 14.06
C ALA A 406 9.91 -22.63 15.34
N LEU A 407 8.90 -23.49 15.48
CA LEU A 407 7.97 -23.52 16.62
C LEU A 407 8.66 -23.78 17.98
N ALA A 408 9.84 -24.41 17.97
CA ALA A 408 10.64 -24.58 19.18
C ALA A 408 11.37 -23.30 19.64
N THR A 409 11.53 -22.28 18.78
CA THR A 409 12.33 -21.07 19.08
C THR A 409 11.53 -19.93 19.70
N ALA A 410 10.22 -19.89 19.46
CA ALA A 410 9.30 -18.88 19.97
C ALA A 410 7.90 -19.48 20.10
N ARG A 411 7.03 -18.86 20.92
CA ARG A 411 5.62 -19.25 20.97
C ARG A 411 4.90 -18.60 19.79
N PHE A 412 4.34 -19.42 18.89
CA PHE A 412 3.57 -18.97 17.74
C PHE A 412 2.08 -19.27 17.89
N GLU A 413 1.24 -18.29 17.63
CA GLU A 413 -0.22 -18.40 17.66
C GLU A 413 -0.78 -17.84 16.36
N ALA A 414 -1.93 -18.38 15.93
CA ALA A 414 -2.68 -17.90 14.77
C ALA A 414 -4.14 -17.65 15.16
N ALA A 415 -4.77 -16.67 14.53
CA ALA A 415 -6.18 -16.35 14.70
C ALA A 415 -6.84 -16.13 13.32
N PRO A 416 -8.11 -16.54 13.13
CA PRO A 416 -8.89 -16.13 11.97
C PRO A 416 -8.84 -14.61 11.82
N PHE A 417 -8.69 -14.11 10.60
CA PHE A 417 -8.51 -12.66 10.38
C PHE A 417 -9.70 -11.83 10.88
N LEU A 418 -10.92 -12.33 10.74
CA LEU A 418 -12.15 -11.68 11.19
C LEU A 418 -12.42 -11.82 12.69
N GLU A 419 -11.76 -12.77 13.38
CA GLU A 419 -11.87 -12.99 14.83
C GLU A 419 -10.50 -12.76 15.50
N PRO A 420 -10.05 -11.50 15.64
CA PRO A 420 -8.67 -11.19 16.05
C PRO A 420 -8.30 -11.57 17.48
N ASP A 421 -9.27 -11.95 18.30
CA ASP A 421 -9.05 -12.39 19.67
C ASP A 421 -9.06 -13.93 19.82
N ALA A 422 -9.45 -14.66 18.77
CA ALA A 422 -9.51 -16.12 18.74
C ALA A 422 -8.14 -16.77 18.46
N TRP A 423 -7.16 -16.48 19.32
CA TRP A 423 -5.80 -17.01 19.20
C TRP A 423 -5.72 -18.50 19.53
N VAL A 424 -5.18 -19.27 18.59
CA VAL A 424 -4.91 -20.70 18.70
C VAL A 424 -3.41 -20.94 18.67
N TRP A 425 -2.90 -21.70 19.63
CA TRP A 425 -1.49 -22.08 19.68
C TRP A 425 -1.16 -23.10 18.60
N ILE A 426 -0.06 -22.87 17.89
CA ILE A 426 0.51 -23.82 16.93
C ILE A 426 1.54 -24.69 17.67
N GLU A 427 1.11 -25.90 18.03
CA GLU A 427 1.96 -26.88 18.73
C GLU A 427 2.92 -27.60 17.77
N THR A 428 4.10 -27.97 18.27
CA THR A 428 5.05 -28.82 17.54
C THR A 428 4.44 -30.19 17.24
N GLY A 429 4.71 -30.74 16.06
CA GLY A 429 4.16 -32.02 15.59
C GLY A 429 2.73 -31.93 15.06
N VAL A 430 2.03 -30.80 15.25
CA VAL A 430 0.71 -30.58 14.66
C VAL A 430 0.87 -30.04 13.23
N ARG A 431 0.11 -30.61 12.29
CA ARG A 431 0.14 -30.24 10.86
C ARG A 431 -1.16 -29.63 10.36
N LYS A 432 -2.26 -29.83 11.10
CA LYS A 432 -3.53 -29.15 10.88
C LYS A 432 -4.00 -28.54 12.18
N VAL A 433 -4.10 -27.22 12.22
CA VAL A 433 -4.59 -26.45 13.37
C VAL A 433 -5.96 -25.89 13.03
N ARG A 434 -6.97 -26.17 13.85
CA ARG A 434 -8.31 -25.61 13.65
C ARG A 434 -8.36 -24.19 14.20
N LEU A 435 -8.57 -23.21 13.32
CA LEU A 435 -8.66 -21.80 13.69
C LEU A 435 -10.09 -21.37 14.03
N LEU A 436 -11.09 -21.90 13.32
CA LEU A 436 -12.51 -21.57 13.52
C LEU A 436 -13.37 -22.83 13.46
N ARG A 437 -14.48 -22.85 14.21
CA ARG A 437 -15.44 -23.96 14.22
C ARG A 437 -16.73 -23.55 13.52
N GLY A 438 -17.34 -24.50 12.80
CA GLY A 438 -18.60 -24.29 12.10
C GLY A 438 -18.40 -23.77 10.69
N ASN A 439 -19.46 -23.83 9.88
CA ASN A 439 -19.39 -23.43 8.48
C ASN A 439 -19.10 -21.92 8.36
N VAL A 440 -18.08 -21.57 7.57
CA VAL A 440 -17.74 -20.18 7.28
C VAL A 440 -18.48 -19.74 6.02
N VAL A 441 -19.35 -18.73 6.16
CA VAL A 441 -20.10 -18.17 5.03
C VAL A 441 -19.16 -17.63 3.97
N LEU A 442 -19.58 -17.67 2.71
CA LEU A 442 -18.70 -17.34 1.58
C LEU A 442 -18.10 -15.94 1.72
N SER A 443 -18.89 -14.92 2.08
CA SER A 443 -18.45 -13.53 2.29
C SER A 443 -17.38 -13.31 3.37
N GLU A 444 -17.13 -14.32 4.21
CA GLU A 444 -16.14 -14.28 5.30
C GLU A 444 -14.87 -15.08 5.00
N ARG A 445 -14.86 -15.80 3.87
CA ARG A 445 -13.68 -16.56 3.45
C ARG A 445 -12.61 -15.60 2.92
N THR A 446 -11.37 -15.80 3.34
CA THR A 446 -10.23 -14.94 3.03
C THR A 446 -8.93 -15.73 3.09
N SER A 447 -7.93 -15.27 2.34
CA SER A 447 -6.56 -15.79 2.47
C SER A 447 -5.83 -15.21 3.69
N LEU A 448 -6.40 -14.21 4.37
CA LEU A 448 -5.76 -13.50 5.47
C LEU A 448 -5.86 -14.27 6.80
N VAL A 449 -4.76 -14.34 7.53
CA VAL A 449 -4.67 -14.93 8.88
C VAL A 449 -3.78 -14.08 9.75
N SER A 450 -4.19 -13.84 10.99
CA SER A 450 -3.38 -13.12 11.97
C SER A 450 -2.43 -14.08 12.67
N PHE A 451 -1.17 -13.69 12.82
CA PHE A 451 -0.15 -14.42 13.56
C PHE A 451 0.40 -13.58 14.71
N ARG A 452 0.79 -14.26 15.79
CA ARG A 452 1.50 -13.67 16.93
C ARG A 452 2.69 -14.55 17.29
N ALA A 453 3.85 -13.93 17.47
CA ALA A 453 5.02 -14.54 18.06
C ALA A 453 5.32 -13.88 19.40
N THR A 454 5.60 -14.68 20.42
CA THR A 454 6.05 -14.23 21.74
C THR A 454 7.40 -14.85 22.07
N SER A 455 8.34 -14.05 22.54
CA SER A 455 9.63 -14.57 22.99
C SER A 455 9.47 -15.50 24.19
N LEU A 456 10.23 -16.61 24.18
CA LEU A 456 10.26 -17.55 25.30
C LEU A 456 11.00 -16.99 26.52
N THR A 457 11.94 -16.06 26.31
CA THR A 457 12.77 -15.49 27.38
C THR A 457 12.11 -14.28 28.04
N ASP A 458 11.31 -13.53 27.28
CA ASP A 458 10.61 -12.34 27.77
C ASP A 458 9.23 -12.24 27.09
N ARG A 459 8.17 -12.41 27.89
CA ARG A 459 6.79 -12.41 27.40
C ARG A 459 6.30 -11.02 26.99
N THR A 460 6.98 -9.95 27.38
CA THR A 460 6.65 -8.59 26.95
C THR A 460 7.06 -8.32 25.50
N ILE A 461 7.99 -9.11 24.97
CA ILE A 461 8.45 -9.01 23.60
C ILE A 461 7.56 -9.86 22.70
N GLN A 462 6.69 -9.17 21.97
CA GLN A 462 5.72 -9.76 21.07
C GLN A 462 5.72 -9.07 19.71
N ARG A 463 5.34 -9.84 18.69
CA ARG A 463 5.09 -9.38 17.32
C ARG A 463 3.77 -9.94 16.84
N CYS A 464 2.97 -9.08 16.21
CA CYS A 464 1.75 -9.47 15.52
C CYS A 464 1.82 -9.01 14.07
N TRP A 465 1.41 -9.88 13.16
CA TRP A 465 1.38 -9.58 11.72
C TRP A 465 0.25 -10.39 11.07
N VAL A 466 0.00 -10.11 9.79
CA VAL A 466 -0.94 -10.88 8.97
C VAL A 466 -0.17 -11.56 7.84
N LEU A 467 -0.61 -12.75 7.47
CA LEU A 467 -0.18 -13.44 6.25
C LEU A 467 -1.37 -13.60 5.31
N SER A 468 -1.13 -13.44 4.01
CA SER A 468 -1.99 -13.98 2.98
C SER A 468 -1.44 -15.37 2.63
N LEU A 469 -2.25 -16.40 2.86
CA LEU A 469 -1.89 -17.80 2.67
C LEU A 469 -2.67 -18.39 1.49
N PRO A 470 -2.09 -19.34 0.73
CA PRO A 470 -2.82 -20.04 -0.31
C PRO A 470 -4.05 -20.74 0.28
N VAL A 471 -5.20 -20.58 -0.40
CA VAL A 471 -6.48 -21.21 -0.01
C VAL A 471 -6.90 -22.19 -1.08
N THR A 472 -7.11 -23.46 -0.71
CA THR A 472 -7.56 -24.48 -1.66
C THR A 472 -9.02 -24.27 -2.04
N GLY A 473 -9.31 -24.12 -3.34
CA GLY A 473 -10.67 -24.12 -3.88
C GLY A 473 -11.50 -22.86 -3.64
N LEU A 474 -10.88 -21.75 -3.22
CA LEU A 474 -11.59 -20.49 -3.03
C LEU A 474 -11.81 -19.77 -4.38
N ASP A 475 -13.08 -19.63 -4.76
CA ASP A 475 -13.50 -18.74 -5.84
C ASP A 475 -13.53 -17.30 -5.32
N HIS A 476 -12.49 -16.54 -5.63
CA HIS A 476 -12.35 -15.16 -5.19
C HIS A 476 -13.38 -14.23 -5.84
N ASP A 477 -13.83 -14.51 -7.07
CA ASP A 477 -14.83 -13.70 -7.76
C ASP A 477 -16.19 -13.81 -7.09
N ARG A 478 -16.61 -15.05 -6.83
CA ARG A 478 -17.84 -15.30 -6.11
C ARG A 478 -17.77 -14.79 -4.66
N ARG A 479 -16.62 -14.94 -4.00
CA ARG A 479 -16.38 -14.42 -2.65
C ARG A 479 -16.51 -12.91 -2.58
N ASP A 480 -15.82 -12.19 -3.46
CA ASP A 480 -15.82 -10.72 -3.48
C ASP A 480 -17.23 -10.18 -3.72
N LEU A 481 -17.99 -10.78 -4.64
CA LEU A 481 -19.38 -10.43 -4.88
C LEU A 481 -20.23 -10.62 -3.62
N ALA A 482 -20.14 -11.79 -2.96
CA ALA A 482 -20.87 -12.06 -1.72
C ALA A 482 -20.51 -11.09 -0.59
N LEU A 483 -19.24 -10.69 -0.50
CA LEU A 483 -18.79 -9.71 0.49
C LEU A 483 -19.35 -8.32 0.18
N LEU A 484 -19.27 -7.86 -1.07
CA LEU A 484 -19.82 -6.58 -1.50
C LEU A 484 -21.34 -6.52 -1.29
N THR A 485 -22.09 -7.57 -1.64
CA THR A 485 -23.55 -7.59 -1.44
C THR A 485 -23.91 -7.58 0.04
N ARG A 486 -23.18 -8.29 0.89
CA ARG A 486 -23.33 -8.20 2.34
C ARG A 486 -22.99 -6.80 2.88
N TYR A 487 -21.97 -6.15 2.33
CA TYR A 487 -21.54 -4.82 2.75
C TYR A 487 -22.56 -3.73 2.36
N VAL A 488 -23.15 -3.83 1.16
CA VAL A 488 -24.25 -2.95 0.72
C VAL A 488 -25.50 -3.22 1.55
N GLY A 489 -25.88 -4.50 1.68
CA GLY A 489 -27.08 -4.93 2.40
C GLY A 489 -28.39 -4.51 1.73
N ALA A 490 -29.53 -4.91 2.30
CA ALA A 490 -30.85 -4.57 1.79
C ALA A 490 -31.13 -3.05 1.89
N SER A 491 -30.66 -2.40 2.95
CA SER A 491 -30.91 -0.98 3.23
C SER A 491 -30.34 -0.03 2.17
N ARG A 492 -29.20 -0.37 1.55
CA ARG A 492 -28.56 0.45 0.50
C ARG A 492 -28.73 -0.13 -0.91
N PHE A 493 -29.53 -1.20 -1.07
CA PHE A 493 -29.75 -1.86 -2.36
C PHE A 493 -30.31 -0.90 -3.41
N ARG A 494 -31.32 -0.11 -3.04
CA ARG A 494 -31.95 0.88 -3.94
C ARG A 494 -30.99 2.00 -4.34
N ASP A 495 -30.18 2.50 -3.39
CA ASP A 495 -29.15 3.51 -3.67
C ASP A 495 -28.04 2.95 -4.58
N TRP A 496 -27.66 1.69 -4.36
CA TRP A 496 -26.73 0.99 -5.23
C TRP A 496 -27.27 0.90 -6.67
N LEU A 497 -28.51 0.44 -6.86
CA LEU A 497 -29.14 0.37 -8.18
C LEU A 497 -29.13 1.75 -8.87
N ARG A 498 -29.52 2.80 -8.14
CA ARG A 498 -29.55 4.16 -8.66
C ARG A 498 -28.16 4.67 -9.05
N SER A 499 -27.13 4.32 -8.28
CA SER A 499 -25.74 4.66 -8.59
C SER A 499 -25.24 4.01 -9.89
N GLN A 500 -25.70 2.79 -10.20
CA GLN A 500 -25.33 2.13 -11.44
C GLN A 500 -25.96 2.82 -12.65
N LEU A 501 -27.21 3.27 -12.51
CA LEU A 501 -27.95 3.87 -13.61
C LEU A 501 -27.63 5.34 -13.82
N ASP A 502 -27.88 6.17 -12.81
CA ASP A 502 -27.79 7.63 -12.93
C ASP A 502 -26.38 8.16 -12.69
N GLY A 503 -25.46 7.29 -12.23
CA GLY A 503 -24.13 7.67 -11.78
C GLY A 503 -24.12 8.48 -10.48
N LEU A 504 -25.29 8.64 -9.83
CA LEU A 504 -25.46 9.38 -8.59
C LEU A 504 -25.34 8.44 -7.39
N ASP A 505 -24.38 8.73 -6.53
CA ASP A 505 -24.19 8.03 -5.29
C ASP A 505 -25.20 8.50 -4.23
N GLY A 506 -26.23 7.68 -3.97
CA GLY A 506 -27.25 7.96 -2.94
C GLY A 506 -26.71 7.99 -1.51
N THR A 507 -25.50 7.45 -1.30
CA THR A 507 -24.80 7.45 -0.01
C THR A 507 -23.79 8.59 0.13
N ALA A 508 -23.77 9.54 -0.82
CA ALA A 508 -22.93 10.72 -0.74
C ALA A 508 -23.20 11.51 0.55
N GLY A 509 -22.14 11.71 1.36
CA GLY A 509 -22.22 12.32 2.69
C GLY A 509 -22.14 11.32 3.85
N GLU A 510 -22.29 10.02 3.60
CA GLU A 510 -21.91 8.95 4.54
C GLU A 510 -20.43 8.58 4.35
N ARG A 511 -19.80 7.97 5.35
CA ARG A 511 -18.46 7.38 5.21
C ARG A 511 -18.56 5.87 5.00
N TRP A 512 -17.70 5.32 4.15
CA TRP A 512 -17.56 3.87 3.99
C TRP A 512 -17.28 3.13 5.31
N SER A 513 -16.68 3.82 6.29
CA SER A 513 -16.35 3.30 7.62
C SER A 513 -17.52 3.31 8.60
N ASP A 514 -18.60 4.05 8.29
CA ASP A 514 -19.73 4.19 9.21
C ASP A 514 -20.42 2.84 9.36
N ARG A 515 -20.72 2.48 10.62
CA ARG A 515 -21.60 1.33 10.88
C ARG A 515 -22.92 1.57 10.18
N LEU A 516 -23.52 0.50 9.65
CA LEU A 516 -24.93 0.47 9.25
C LEU A 516 -25.75 1.00 10.44
N HIS A 517 -26.02 2.30 10.45
CA HIS A 517 -27.00 2.87 11.34
C HIS A 517 -28.35 2.55 10.71
N ASN A 518 -29.33 2.25 11.53
CA ASN A 518 -30.73 2.42 11.14
C ASN A 518 -30.96 3.93 10.95
N THR A 519 -30.47 4.50 9.85
CA THR A 519 -30.70 5.90 9.52
C THR A 519 -32.07 6.03 8.90
N HIS A 520 -33.01 6.41 9.77
CA HIS A 520 -34.25 7.14 9.50
C HIS A 520 -35.27 6.50 8.55
N GLU A 521 -36.53 6.54 8.97
CA GLU A 521 -37.73 6.47 8.13
C GLU A 521 -37.58 7.43 6.93
N ARG A 522 -36.90 7.01 5.86
CA ARG A 522 -36.92 7.69 4.57
C ARG A 522 -38.17 7.20 3.85
N GLU A 523 -38.95 8.14 3.32
CA GLU A 523 -40.19 7.83 2.60
C GLU A 523 -39.93 6.72 1.56
N PRO A 524 -40.83 5.72 1.47
CA PRO A 524 -40.70 4.65 0.50
C PRO A 524 -40.86 5.24 -0.90
N SER A 525 -39.74 5.59 -1.51
CA SER A 525 -39.73 5.90 -2.93
C SER A 525 -40.02 4.61 -3.70
N ASN A 526 -41.02 4.65 -4.58
CA ASN A 526 -41.41 3.51 -5.40
C ASN A 526 -40.32 3.24 -6.42
N VAL A 527 -39.66 2.08 -6.28
CA VAL A 527 -38.74 1.49 -7.24
C VAL A 527 -39.21 1.70 -8.70
N PRO A 528 -40.47 1.39 -9.10
CA PRO A 528 -40.88 1.48 -10.51
C PRO A 528 -40.90 2.90 -11.11
N GLU A 529 -40.97 3.97 -10.32
CA GLU A 529 -40.91 5.35 -10.85
C GLU A 529 -39.46 5.78 -11.18
N MET A 530 -38.45 5.07 -10.67
CA MET A 530 -37.03 5.38 -10.88
C MET A 530 -36.44 4.72 -12.14
N PHE A 531 -37.00 3.58 -12.57
CA PHE A 531 -36.47 2.77 -13.67
C PHE A 531 -37.25 3.00 -14.98
N THR A 532 -37.24 4.24 -15.48
CA THR A 532 -37.81 4.53 -16.81
C THR A 532 -36.76 4.41 -17.91
N LEU A 533 -37.20 4.02 -19.11
CA LEU A 533 -36.35 3.96 -20.30
C LEU A 533 -35.68 5.31 -20.59
N GLU A 534 -36.37 6.42 -20.33
CA GLU A 534 -35.90 7.78 -20.60
C GLU A 534 -34.72 8.17 -19.70
N THR A 535 -34.79 7.85 -18.41
CA THR A 535 -33.71 8.10 -17.45
C THR A 535 -32.44 7.34 -17.87
N MET A 536 -32.60 6.07 -18.25
CA MET A 536 -31.47 5.24 -18.68
C MET A 536 -30.85 5.70 -20.00
N LEU A 537 -31.68 6.02 -21.00
CA LEU A 537 -31.20 6.54 -22.29
C LEU A 537 -30.50 7.89 -22.11
N SER A 538 -30.99 8.74 -21.20
CA SER A 538 -30.34 10.00 -20.85
C SER A 538 -28.96 9.78 -20.19
N ALA A 539 -28.89 8.85 -19.23
CA ALA A 539 -27.64 8.49 -18.56
C ALA A 539 -26.61 7.87 -19.53
N TRP A 540 -27.05 6.96 -20.40
CA TRP A 540 -26.21 6.38 -21.45
C TRP A 540 -25.78 7.44 -22.47
N ALA A 541 -26.67 8.30 -22.96
CA ALA A 541 -26.33 9.35 -23.92
C ALA A 541 -25.29 10.36 -23.39
N ARG A 542 -25.29 10.61 -22.07
CA ARG A 542 -24.33 11.50 -21.40
C ARG A 542 -22.93 10.90 -21.31
N ASP A 543 -22.80 9.61 -21.01
CA ASP A 543 -21.52 8.90 -20.92
C ASP A 543 -21.69 7.41 -21.28
N PRO A 544 -21.71 7.07 -22.58
CA PRO A 544 -21.97 5.70 -23.02
C PRO A 544 -20.98 4.70 -22.43
N ARG A 545 -19.68 5.03 -22.50
CA ARG A 545 -18.60 4.16 -22.02
C ARG A 545 -18.63 4.00 -20.50
N GLY A 546 -18.93 5.06 -19.74
CA GLY A 546 -19.11 4.95 -18.29
C GLY A 546 -20.32 4.11 -17.92
N PHE A 547 -21.43 4.28 -18.63
CA PHE A 547 -22.66 3.51 -18.41
C PHE A 547 -22.47 2.03 -18.68
N GLU A 548 -21.88 1.66 -19.82
CA GLU A 548 -21.58 0.27 -20.19
C GLU A 548 -20.66 -0.40 -19.16
N ARG A 549 -19.66 0.33 -18.64
CA ARG A 549 -18.77 -0.20 -17.60
C ARG A 549 -19.48 -0.45 -16.27
N ARG A 550 -20.36 0.47 -15.84
CA ARG A 550 -21.16 0.28 -14.61
C ARG A 550 -22.10 -0.92 -14.72
N THR A 551 -22.66 -1.14 -15.91
CA THR A 551 -23.66 -2.20 -16.14
C THR A 551 -23.06 -3.58 -16.46
N ALA A 552 -21.78 -3.67 -16.86
CA ALA A 552 -21.12 -4.91 -17.27
C ALA A 552 -21.13 -6.04 -16.20
N GLY A 553 -21.06 -5.69 -14.91
CA GLY A 553 -21.07 -6.64 -13.79
C GLY A 553 -22.40 -6.75 -13.04
N MET A 554 -23.41 -5.99 -13.47
CA MET A 554 -24.64 -5.77 -12.71
C MET A 554 -25.43 -7.06 -12.49
N MET A 555 -25.53 -7.92 -13.52
CA MET A 555 -26.31 -9.17 -13.42
C MET A 555 -25.71 -10.15 -12.40
N ALA A 556 -24.38 -10.29 -12.37
CA ALA A 556 -23.70 -11.14 -11.39
C ALA A 556 -23.90 -10.61 -9.96
N MET A 557 -23.91 -9.28 -9.78
CA MET A 557 -24.19 -8.69 -8.47
C MET A 557 -25.65 -8.91 -8.04
N LEU A 558 -26.63 -8.80 -8.95
CA LEU A 558 -28.04 -9.09 -8.66
C LEU A 558 -28.26 -10.55 -8.22
N ASP A 559 -27.57 -11.50 -8.85
CA ASP A 559 -27.61 -12.90 -8.42
C ASP A 559 -27.03 -13.09 -7.01
N SER A 560 -25.92 -12.42 -6.69
CA SER A 560 -25.34 -12.42 -5.34
C SER A 560 -26.25 -11.74 -4.30
N PHE A 561 -26.96 -10.67 -4.69
CA PHE A 561 -27.97 -10.03 -3.82
C PHE A 561 -29.11 -10.98 -3.50
N ARG A 562 -29.60 -11.77 -4.47
CA ARG A 562 -30.61 -12.78 -4.22
C ARG A 562 -30.16 -13.76 -3.12
N GLU A 563 -28.97 -14.34 -3.28
CA GLU A 563 -28.40 -15.28 -2.29
C GLU A 563 -28.29 -14.61 -0.91
N THR A 564 -27.80 -13.38 -0.86
CA THR A 564 -27.64 -12.63 0.40
C THR A 564 -28.99 -12.32 1.06
N PHE A 565 -30.01 -11.94 0.28
CA PHE A 565 -31.33 -11.63 0.80
C PHE A 565 -32.06 -12.88 1.30
N GLU A 566 -31.91 -14.03 0.65
CA GLU A 566 -32.46 -15.31 1.10
C GLU A 566 -31.96 -15.71 2.50
N GLU A 567 -30.74 -15.30 2.87
CA GLU A 567 -30.12 -15.56 4.17
C GLU A 567 -30.48 -14.52 5.26
N LEU A 568 -31.26 -13.48 4.93
CA LEU A 568 -31.66 -12.47 5.92
C LEU A 568 -32.50 -13.10 7.06
N PRO A 569 -32.17 -12.80 8.34
CA PRO A 569 -32.84 -13.40 9.48
C PRO A 569 -34.24 -12.82 9.72
N ASP A 570 -34.47 -11.56 9.35
CA ASP A 570 -35.77 -10.90 9.46
C ASP A 570 -36.65 -11.25 8.25
N GLU A 571 -37.82 -11.84 8.53
CA GLU A 571 -38.74 -12.33 7.49
C GLU A 571 -39.35 -11.20 6.65
N GLU A 572 -39.63 -10.05 7.28
CA GLU A 572 -40.29 -8.92 6.64
C GLU A 572 -39.30 -8.18 5.73
N GLU A 573 -38.10 -7.91 6.25
CA GLU A 573 -36.98 -7.34 5.50
C GLU A 573 -36.59 -8.24 4.32
N ARG A 574 -36.48 -9.55 4.54
CA ARG A 574 -36.20 -10.53 3.47
C ARG A 574 -37.23 -10.47 2.36
N ARG A 575 -38.51 -10.49 2.72
CA ARG A 575 -39.60 -10.49 1.73
C ARG A 575 -39.61 -9.19 0.93
N ALA A 576 -39.38 -8.04 1.58
CA ALA A 576 -39.31 -6.75 0.92
C ALA A 576 -38.12 -6.66 -0.04
N ALA A 577 -36.92 -7.06 0.39
CA ALA A 577 -35.71 -7.02 -0.43
C ALA A 577 -35.81 -7.95 -1.67
N LEU A 578 -36.38 -9.15 -1.51
CA LEU A 578 -36.61 -10.07 -2.63
C LEU A 578 -37.70 -9.55 -3.59
N ALA A 579 -38.72 -8.86 -3.09
CA ALA A 579 -39.74 -8.23 -3.93
C ALA A 579 -39.13 -7.13 -4.81
N ASP A 580 -38.37 -6.21 -4.22
CA ASP A 580 -37.64 -5.17 -4.96
C ASP A 580 -36.73 -5.77 -6.05
N LEU A 581 -35.99 -6.83 -5.73
CA LEU A 581 -35.12 -7.52 -6.68
C LEU A 581 -35.92 -8.13 -7.84
N SER A 582 -37.07 -8.76 -7.54
CA SER A 582 -37.92 -9.41 -8.53
C SER A 582 -38.55 -8.42 -9.52
N GLU A 583 -38.84 -7.21 -9.05
CA GLU A 583 -39.44 -6.14 -9.86
C GLU A 583 -38.44 -5.54 -10.86
N VAL A 584 -37.20 -5.31 -10.42
CA VAL A 584 -36.19 -4.60 -11.23
C VAL A 584 -35.45 -5.53 -12.20
N ARG A 585 -35.27 -6.81 -11.85
CA ARG A 585 -34.44 -7.75 -12.62
C ARG A 585 -34.85 -7.91 -14.10
N PRO A 586 -36.13 -8.09 -14.47
CA PRO A 586 -36.51 -8.25 -15.87
C PRO A 586 -36.14 -7.04 -16.73
N PHE A 587 -36.27 -5.84 -16.17
CA PHE A 587 -35.95 -4.60 -16.84
C PHE A 587 -34.44 -4.43 -17.03
N LEU A 588 -33.64 -4.68 -15.99
CA LEU A 588 -32.18 -4.62 -16.09
C LEU A 588 -31.59 -5.69 -17.01
N GLN A 589 -32.20 -6.88 -17.06
CA GLN A 589 -31.82 -7.91 -18.03
C GLN A 589 -32.02 -7.42 -19.46
N ALA A 590 -33.15 -6.77 -19.76
CA ALA A 590 -33.40 -6.24 -21.10
C ALA A 590 -32.38 -5.16 -21.51
N VAL A 591 -31.95 -4.32 -20.56
CA VAL A 591 -30.89 -3.32 -20.76
C VAL A 591 -29.55 -3.98 -21.01
N HIS A 592 -29.17 -4.94 -20.16
CA HIS A 592 -27.93 -5.68 -20.29
C HIS A 592 -27.86 -6.37 -21.66
N ASP A 593 -28.94 -7.06 -22.04
CA ASP A 593 -29.07 -7.68 -23.36
C ASP A 593 -28.94 -6.65 -24.49
N ALA A 594 -29.56 -5.48 -24.39
CA ALA A 594 -29.52 -4.46 -25.43
C ALA A 594 -28.11 -3.86 -25.64
N ILE A 595 -27.35 -3.73 -24.56
CA ILE A 595 -26.00 -3.13 -24.56
C ILE A 595 -24.93 -4.14 -25.01
N HIS A 596 -25.09 -5.41 -24.63
CA HIS A 596 -24.09 -6.44 -24.85
C HIS A 596 -24.44 -7.41 -25.98
N ARG A 597 -25.49 -7.14 -26.79
CA ARG A 597 -25.91 -8.00 -27.92
C ARG A 597 -25.08 -7.92 -29.20
N ASP A 598 -24.02 -7.11 -29.24
CA ASP A 598 -23.06 -7.10 -30.35
C ASP A 598 -21.68 -7.63 -29.88
N VAL A 599 -21.60 -8.94 -29.67
CA VAL A 599 -20.37 -9.76 -29.73
C VAL A 599 -20.61 -10.98 -30.61
#